data_AF-A0AAD3NUA2-F1
#
_entry.id   AF-A0AAD3NUA2-F1
#
_cell.length_a   1.000
_cell.length_b   1.000
_cell.length_c   1.000
_cell.angle_alpha   90.00
_cell.angle_beta   90.00
_cell.angle_gamma   90.00
#
_symmetry.space_group_name_H-M   'P 1'
#
loop_
_entity.id
_entity.type
_entity.pdbx_description
1 polymer ?
#
loop_
_entity_poly.entity_id
_entity_poly.type
_entity_poly.pdbx_seq_one_letter_code
_entity_poly.pdbx_strand_id
1 'polypeptide(L)'
;MLITPGQTADVLLTANQAIAKYYIAANVYTTQSIGFFDNTTTTAILSYVGSHSSATPSLPQFPTYNDTATVTKFNKGLRSLASKEHPIEVPQNIDEKLLITIGLGLFPCRTNVTTNCQGPNNTRVTASMNNVSFVLPDIAILQAYYFGINGVFTTDFPSNPPIVFNYTSDNIPRSLWSPITGTKVKVLNYNATV
;
A
#
# COMPACT_ATOMS: atom_id res chain seq x y z
N MET A 1 4.42 14.77 -8.79
CA MET A 1 4.98 13.89 -7.74
C MET A 1 3.90 12.90 -7.32
N LEU A 2 4.26 11.68 -6.95
CA LEU A 2 3.37 10.70 -6.33
C LEU A 2 3.96 10.31 -4.97
N ILE A 3 3.11 10.12 -3.98
CA ILE A 3 3.50 9.59 -2.67
C ILE A 3 2.38 8.66 -2.19
N THR A 4 2.75 7.50 -1.65
CA THR A 4 1.80 6.55 -1.06
C THR A 4 1.85 6.62 0.47
N PRO A 5 0.80 6.19 1.19
CA PRO A 5 0.86 6.09 2.65
C PRO A 5 2.09 5.29 3.11
N GLY A 6 2.81 5.81 4.10
CA GLY A 6 4.04 5.21 4.63
C GLY A 6 5.34 5.66 3.93
N GLN A 7 5.26 6.36 2.79
CA GLN A 7 6.43 6.96 2.13
C GLN A 7 6.69 8.38 2.62
N THR A 8 7.95 8.81 2.50
CA THR A 8 8.38 10.21 2.63
C THR A 8 9.16 10.60 1.38
N ALA A 9 9.25 11.91 1.10
CA ALA A 9 10.05 12.42 0.00
C ALA A 9 10.53 13.83 0.30
N ASP A 10 11.78 14.09 -0.05
CA ASP A 10 12.39 15.42 0.00
C ASP A 10 12.42 16.02 -1.40
N VAL A 11 11.97 17.26 -1.51
CA VAL A 11 11.89 17.99 -2.78
C VAL A 11 12.47 19.38 -2.58
N LEU A 12 13.36 19.78 -3.47
CA LEU A 12 13.87 21.15 -3.53
C LEU A 12 12.92 22.02 -4.34
N LEU A 13 12.44 23.10 -3.73
CA LEU A 13 11.63 24.12 -4.38
C LEU A 13 12.48 25.38 -4.56
N THR A 14 12.61 25.86 -5.81
CA THR A 14 13.24 27.16 -6.10
C THR A 14 12.17 28.24 -6.25
N ALA A 15 12.14 29.21 -5.34
CA ALA A 15 11.18 30.31 -5.35
C ALA A 15 11.61 31.47 -6.27
N ASN A 16 11.51 31.25 -7.59
CA ASN A 16 11.93 32.20 -8.64
C ASN A 16 10.76 32.81 -9.44
N GLN A 17 9.53 32.69 -8.95
CA GLN A 17 8.34 33.24 -9.60
C GLN A 17 8.07 34.67 -9.11
N ALA A 18 7.13 35.37 -9.77
CA ALA A 18 6.72 36.71 -9.36
C ALA A 18 6.19 36.73 -7.91
N ILE A 19 6.31 37.88 -7.23
CA ILE A 19 5.85 38.06 -5.84
C ILE A 19 4.32 37.93 -5.80
N ALA A 20 3.85 36.74 -5.45
CA ALA A 20 2.43 36.39 -5.39
C ALA A 20 2.18 35.23 -4.42
N LYS A 21 0.93 34.74 -4.38
CA LYS A 21 0.55 33.53 -3.66
C LYS A 21 0.34 32.40 -4.67
N TYR A 22 0.75 31.19 -4.31
CA TYR A 22 0.66 29.99 -5.13
C TYR A 22 0.05 28.85 -4.32
N TYR A 23 -0.78 28.00 -4.95
CA TYR A 23 -1.25 26.79 -4.30
C TYR A 23 -0.18 25.70 -4.36
N ILE A 24 0.05 25.07 -3.21
CA ILE A 24 0.56 23.69 -3.12
C ILE A 24 -0.67 22.83 -2.95
N ALA A 25 -0.84 21.80 -3.77
CA ALA A 25 -2.07 21.04 -3.78
C ALA A 25 -1.80 19.55 -4.04
N ALA A 26 -2.65 18.68 -3.49
CA ALA A 26 -2.59 17.24 -3.67
C ALA A 26 -3.98 16.67 -3.95
N ASN A 27 -4.03 15.67 -4.83
CA ASN A 27 -5.24 14.94 -5.19
C ASN A 27 -4.92 13.43 -5.25
N VAL A 28 -5.94 12.60 -5.13
CA VAL A 28 -5.85 11.16 -5.07
C VAL A 28 -5.53 10.55 -6.44
N TYR A 29 -4.73 9.49 -6.43
CA TYR A 29 -4.63 8.55 -7.53
C TYR A 29 -5.32 7.24 -7.12
N THR A 30 -6.22 6.74 -7.95
CA THR A 30 -6.90 5.46 -7.75
C THR A 30 -7.34 4.85 -9.08
N THR A 31 -7.12 3.56 -9.23
CA THR A 31 -7.69 2.73 -10.31
C THR A 31 -8.84 1.86 -9.81
N GLN A 32 -9.26 2.04 -8.56
CA GLN A 32 -10.29 1.23 -7.94
C GLN A 32 -11.63 1.50 -8.60
N SER A 33 -12.24 0.44 -9.15
CA SER A 33 -13.58 0.46 -9.73
C SER A 33 -14.68 0.16 -8.69
N ILE A 34 -14.30 -0.33 -7.51
CA ILE A 34 -15.22 -0.82 -6.47
C ILE A 34 -15.29 0.21 -5.35
N GLY A 35 -16.38 0.99 -5.33
CA GLY A 35 -16.74 1.90 -4.24
C GLY A 35 -16.55 3.38 -4.54
N PHE A 36 -16.99 4.22 -3.60
CA PHE A 36 -16.78 5.66 -3.61
C PHE A 36 -15.43 5.96 -2.98
N PHE A 37 -14.66 6.85 -3.60
CA PHE A 37 -13.44 7.40 -3.02
C PHE A 37 -13.60 8.91 -2.82
N ASP A 38 -12.85 9.47 -1.87
CA ASP A 38 -12.78 10.91 -1.70
C ASP A 38 -11.93 11.51 -2.83
N ASN A 39 -12.58 12.25 -3.72
CA ASN A 39 -11.94 12.94 -4.85
C ASN A 39 -11.75 14.44 -4.57
N THR A 40 -11.78 14.86 -3.31
CA THR A 40 -11.50 16.25 -2.94
C THR A 40 -10.01 16.56 -3.07
N THR A 41 -9.70 17.79 -3.45
CA THR A 41 -8.32 18.29 -3.52
C THR A 41 -7.99 19.01 -2.23
N THR A 42 -6.88 18.63 -1.60
CA THR A 42 -6.33 19.38 -0.46
C THR A 42 -5.35 20.44 -0.94
N THR A 43 -5.33 21.59 -0.28
CA THR A 43 -4.51 22.74 -0.69
C THR A 43 -3.83 23.42 0.51
N ALA A 44 -2.68 24.01 0.24
CA ALA A 44 -1.94 24.92 1.11
C ALA A 44 -1.43 26.10 0.27
N ILE A 45 -1.07 27.22 0.92
CA ILE A 45 -0.64 28.43 0.22
C ILE A 45 0.85 28.67 0.47
N LEU A 46 1.61 28.75 -0.61
CA LEU A 46 2.97 29.31 -0.64
C LEU A 46 2.86 30.82 -0.93
N SER A 47 3.30 31.65 0.00
CA SER A 47 3.20 33.12 -0.11
C SER A 47 4.58 33.74 -0.19
N TYR A 48 4.86 34.52 -1.24
CA TYR A 48 6.06 35.34 -1.27
C TYR A 48 5.91 36.50 -0.29
N VAL A 49 6.99 36.85 0.41
CA VAL A 49 7.02 38.02 1.30
C VAL A 49 6.75 39.28 0.47
N GLY A 50 5.86 40.14 0.95
CA GLY A 50 5.38 41.31 0.20
C GLY A 50 4.24 41.01 -0.77
N SER A 51 3.71 39.79 -0.82
CA SER A 51 2.48 39.52 -1.56
C SER A 51 1.28 40.14 -0.82
N HIS A 52 0.78 41.27 -1.32
CA HIS A 52 -0.38 41.97 -0.74
C HIS A 52 -1.71 41.59 -1.41
N SER A 53 -1.69 40.69 -2.39
CA SER A 53 -2.88 40.30 -3.14
C SER A 53 -3.84 39.46 -2.30
N SER A 54 -5.11 39.87 -2.29
CA SER A 54 -6.25 39.07 -1.81
C SER A 54 -6.77 38.10 -2.87
N ALA A 55 -6.19 38.10 -4.08
CA ALA A 55 -6.62 37.21 -5.15
C ALA A 55 -6.32 35.75 -4.81
N THR A 56 -7.31 34.89 -5.07
CA THR A 56 -7.17 33.44 -4.95
C THR A 56 -6.17 32.93 -6.00
N PRO A 57 -5.13 32.17 -5.61
CA PRO A 57 -4.19 31.59 -6.56
C PRO A 57 -4.89 30.64 -7.54
N SER A 58 -4.30 30.42 -8.72
CA SER A 58 -4.75 29.37 -9.61
C SER A 58 -4.35 27.99 -9.09
N LEU A 59 -5.26 27.02 -9.18
CA LEU A 59 -4.97 25.62 -8.85
C LEU A 59 -4.02 25.04 -9.90
N PRO A 60 -2.99 24.26 -9.52
CA PRO A 60 -2.19 23.53 -10.50
C PRO A 60 -3.04 22.50 -11.25
N GLN A 61 -2.64 22.19 -12.50
CA GLN A 61 -3.25 21.12 -13.26
C GLN A 61 -2.81 19.76 -12.71
N PHE A 62 -3.79 18.91 -12.37
CA PHE A 62 -3.54 17.53 -11.96
C PHE A 62 -3.71 16.56 -13.14
N PRO A 63 -2.98 15.43 -13.15
CA PRO A 63 -3.37 14.26 -13.93
C PRO A 63 -4.78 13.80 -13.55
N THR A 64 -5.45 13.04 -14.42
CA THR A 64 -6.71 12.39 -14.04
C THR A 64 -6.45 11.38 -12.91
N TYR A 65 -7.43 11.18 -12.03
CA TYR A 65 -7.26 10.34 -10.84
C TYR A 65 -6.85 8.88 -11.16
N ASN A 66 -7.13 8.41 -12.38
CA ASN A 66 -6.82 7.05 -12.85
C ASN A 66 -5.64 6.99 -13.84
N ASP A 67 -4.84 8.06 -13.98
CA ASP A 67 -3.71 8.10 -14.90
C ASP A 67 -2.54 7.21 -14.43
N THR A 68 -2.66 5.92 -14.75
CA THR A 68 -1.68 4.89 -14.41
C THR A 68 -0.36 5.10 -15.16
N ALA A 69 -0.40 5.72 -16.35
CA ALA A 69 0.78 5.96 -17.16
C ALA A 69 1.70 6.99 -16.50
N THR A 70 1.15 8.10 -15.99
CA THR A 70 1.89 9.11 -15.23
C THR A 70 2.48 8.54 -13.95
N VAL A 71 1.70 7.76 -13.20
CA VAL A 71 2.18 7.06 -11.98
C VAL A 71 3.33 6.10 -12.29
N THR A 72 3.18 5.29 -13.33
CA THR A 72 4.22 4.35 -13.76
C THR A 72 5.49 5.07 -14.18
N LYS A 73 5.37 6.16 -14.94
CA LYS A 73 6.51 6.98 -15.37
C LYS A 73 7.25 7.57 -14.17
N PHE A 74 6.53 8.08 -13.17
CA PHE A 74 7.13 8.60 -11.95
C PHE A 74 7.90 7.50 -11.19
N ASN A 75 7.28 6.35 -10.94
CA ASN A 75 7.89 5.25 -10.19
C ASN A 75 9.14 4.68 -10.89
N LYS A 76 9.15 4.61 -12.22
CA LYS A 76 10.33 4.19 -13.01
C LYS A 76 11.53 5.14 -12.88
N GLY A 77 11.31 6.36 -12.42
CA GLY A 77 12.36 7.36 -12.19
C GLY A 77 13.09 7.20 -10.85
N LEU A 78 12.56 6.41 -9.91
CA LEU A 78 13.14 6.27 -8.57
C LEU A 78 14.42 5.44 -8.62
N ARG A 79 15.53 6.02 -8.15
CA ARG A 79 16.85 5.39 -8.08
C ARG A 79 17.59 5.87 -6.85
N SER A 80 18.37 4.99 -6.22
CA SER A 80 19.30 5.40 -5.17
C SER A 80 20.38 6.32 -5.75
N LEU A 81 20.87 7.27 -4.93
CA LEU A 81 21.90 8.22 -5.32
C LEU A 81 23.21 7.54 -5.77
N ALA A 82 23.60 6.46 -5.08
CA ALA A 82 24.70 5.57 -5.44
C ALA A 82 25.99 6.30 -5.85
N SER A 83 26.51 7.17 -4.98
CA SER A 83 27.77 7.89 -5.17
C SER A 83 28.88 7.32 -4.29
N LYS A 84 30.10 7.86 -4.40
CA LYS A 84 31.22 7.47 -3.52
C LYS A 84 30.96 7.83 -2.06
N GLU A 85 30.31 8.96 -1.83
CA GLU A 85 29.92 9.48 -0.50
C GLU A 85 28.66 8.76 0.04
N HIS A 86 27.86 8.15 -0.85
CA HIS A 86 26.63 7.43 -0.53
C HIS A 86 26.60 6.05 -1.23
N PRO A 87 27.48 5.12 -0.83
CA PRO A 87 27.57 3.81 -1.47
C PRO A 87 26.32 2.96 -1.21
N ILE A 88 26.04 2.03 -2.12
CA ILE A 88 24.93 1.08 -2.01
C ILE A 88 25.41 -0.33 -2.32
N GLU A 89 24.95 -1.31 -1.54
CA GLU A 89 25.23 -2.72 -1.74
C GLU A 89 23.93 -3.46 -2.04
N VAL A 90 23.76 -3.88 -3.29
CA VAL A 90 22.59 -4.65 -3.72
C VAL A 90 22.93 -6.14 -3.64
N PRO A 91 22.19 -6.96 -2.86
CA PRO A 91 22.40 -8.40 -2.81
C PRO A 91 22.35 -9.02 -4.21
N GLN A 92 23.42 -9.72 -4.60
CA GLN A 92 23.54 -10.38 -5.92
C GLN A 92 23.17 -11.86 -5.88
N ASN A 93 23.37 -12.49 -4.72
CA ASN A 93 22.98 -13.87 -4.46
C ASN A 93 21.77 -13.84 -3.52
N ILE A 94 20.74 -14.63 -3.83
CA ILE A 94 19.46 -14.67 -3.10
C ILE A 94 19.30 -16.04 -2.47
N ASP A 95 19.15 -16.09 -1.15
CA ASP A 95 18.98 -17.33 -0.37
C ASP A 95 17.53 -17.82 -0.41
N GLU A 96 16.57 -16.91 -0.25
CA GLU A 96 15.14 -17.22 -0.14
C GLU A 96 14.33 -16.43 -1.18
N LYS A 97 13.56 -17.12 -2.02
CA LYS A 97 12.68 -16.48 -3.00
C LYS A 97 11.24 -16.52 -2.52
N LEU A 98 10.60 -15.35 -2.45
CA LEU A 98 9.19 -15.23 -2.07
C LEU A 98 8.36 -14.71 -3.25
N LEU A 99 7.32 -15.45 -3.59
CA LEU A 99 6.23 -14.97 -4.43
C LEU A 99 5.02 -14.74 -3.53
N ILE A 100 4.67 -13.47 -3.32
CA ILE A 100 3.54 -13.08 -2.47
C ILE A 100 2.41 -12.54 -3.35
N THR A 101 1.29 -13.26 -3.38
CA THR A 101 0.05 -12.75 -3.97
C THR A 101 -0.69 -11.93 -2.93
N ILE A 102 -1.15 -10.75 -3.33
CA ILE A 102 -1.93 -9.85 -2.48
C ILE A 102 -3.31 -9.72 -3.12
N GLY A 103 -4.36 -9.94 -2.35
CA GLY A 103 -5.71 -9.91 -2.88
C GLY A 103 -6.76 -9.59 -1.83
N LEU A 104 -7.86 -9.00 -2.30
CA LEU A 104 -9.11 -8.90 -1.53
C LEU A 104 -9.86 -10.23 -1.63
N GLY A 105 -10.64 -10.53 -0.60
CA GLY A 105 -11.48 -11.71 -0.54
C GLY A 105 -12.76 -11.45 0.22
N LEU A 106 -13.62 -12.47 0.32
CA LEU A 106 -14.89 -12.43 1.04
C LEU A 106 -14.99 -13.60 2.02
N PHE A 107 -15.44 -13.28 3.23
CA PHE A 107 -15.92 -14.25 4.21
C PHE A 107 -17.44 -14.23 4.29
N PRO A 108 -18.08 -15.37 4.59
CA PRO A 108 -19.49 -15.39 4.97
C PRO A 108 -19.76 -14.41 6.12
N CYS A 109 -20.93 -13.76 6.09
CA CYS A 109 -21.40 -13.00 7.23
C CYS A 109 -21.69 -13.95 8.40
N ARG A 110 -21.59 -13.44 9.62
CA ARG A 110 -21.84 -14.25 10.82
C ARG A 110 -23.35 -14.56 10.90
N THR A 111 -23.70 -15.84 11.02
CA THR A 111 -25.09 -16.32 10.91
C THR A 111 -25.98 -15.95 12.12
N ASN A 112 -25.38 -15.51 13.24
CA ASN A 112 -26.10 -15.25 14.51
C ASN A 112 -26.03 -13.79 14.95
N VAL A 113 -25.90 -12.86 14.00
CA VAL A 113 -25.87 -11.42 14.29
C VAL A 113 -27.02 -10.77 13.55
N THR A 114 -27.77 -9.90 14.24
CA THR A 114 -28.91 -9.15 13.68
C THR A 114 -28.51 -8.09 12.64
N THR A 115 -27.21 -7.86 12.46
CA THR A 115 -26.66 -6.88 11.54
C THR A 115 -26.24 -7.54 10.22
N ASN A 116 -26.81 -7.04 9.12
CA ASN A 116 -26.37 -7.38 7.78
C ASN A 116 -24.93 -6.89 7.56
N CYS A 117 -24.12 -7.70 6.89
CA CYS A 117 -22.79 -7.31 6.48
C CYS A 117 -22.86 -6.40 5.24
N GLN A 118 -21.96 -5.42 5.18
CA GLN A 118 -21.96 -4.38 4.14
C GLN A 118 -21.23 -4.80 2.85
N GLY A 119 -20.55 -5.96 2.85
CA GLY A 119 -19.90 -6.46 1.64
C GLY A 119 -20.90 -7.00 0.62
N PRO A 120 -20.44 -7.23 -0.63
CA PRO A 120 -21.29 -7.75 -1.70
C PRO A 120 -22.01 -9.03 -1.28
N ASN A 121 -23.27 -9.19 -1.65
CA ASN A 121 -24.08 -10.37 -1.31
C ASN A 121 -24.12 -10.70 0.20
N ASN A 122 -24.16 -9.67 1.07
CA ASN A 122 -24.18 -9.83 2.52
C ASN A 122 -22.96 -10.63 3.03
N THR A 123 -21.76 -10.25 2.57
CA THR A 123 -20.49 -10.88 2.99
C THR A 123 -19.60 -9.89 3.74
N ARG A 124 -18.52 -10.38 4.34
CA ARG A 124 -17.48 -9.57 4.96
C ARG A 124 -16.28 -9.48 4.02
N VAL A 125 -15.84 -8.27 3.70
CA VAL A 125 -14.60 -8.07 2.95
C VAL A 125 -13.40 -8.45 3.83
N THR A 126 -12.41 -9.08 3.21
CA THR A 126 -11.11 -9.37 3.82
C THR A 126 -9.99 -9.11 2.83
N ALA A 127 -8.74 -9.14 3.30
CA ALA A 127 -7.54 -9.12 2.48
C ALA A 127 -6.62 -10.26 2.90
N SER A 128 -5.79 -10.73 1.99
CA SER A 128 -4.87 -11.82 2.25
C SER A 128 -3.55 -11.69 1.50
N MET A 129 -2.52 -12.31 2.07
CA MET A 129 -1.24 -12.56 1.41
C MET A 129 -1.04 -14.06 1.27
N ASN A 130 -0.75 -14.56 0.06
CA ASN A 130 -0.68 -15.99 -0.25
C ASN A 130 -1.86 -16.80 0.31
N ASN A 131 -3.07 -16.26 0.13
CA ASN A 131 -4.33 -16.85 0.59
C ASN A 131 -4.50 -16.93 2.12
N VAL A 132 -3.66 -16.25 2.91
CA VAL A 132 -3.77 -16.16 4.36
C VAL A 132 -4.25 -14.76 4.76
N SER A 133 -5.45 -14.69 5.32
CA SER A 133 -6.03 -13.51 5.96
C SER A 133 -5.51 -13.44 7.39
N PHE A 134 -4.60 -12.49 7.65
CA PHE A 134 -3.95 -12.35 8.95
C PHE A 134 -4.96 -12.02 10.06
N VAL A 135 -4.90 -12.75 11.16
CA VAL A 135 -5.69 -12.48 12.38
C VAL A 135 -4.75 -11.97 13.46
N LEU A 136 -5.05 -10.79 13.99
CA LEU A 136 -4.27 -10.22 15.08
C LEU A 136 -4.46 -11.08 16.35
N PRO A 137 -3.38 -11.63 16.94
CA PRO A 137 -3.48 -12.38 18.17
C PRO A 137 -3.64 -11.46 19.39
N ASP A 138 -4.19 -11.99 20.48
CA ASP A 138 -4.33 -11.26 21.76
C ASP A 138 -2.98 -11.05 22.46
N ILE A 139 -2.03 -11.97 22.25
CA ILE A 139 -0.65 -11.85 22.72
C ILE A 139 0.22 -11.39 21.55
N ALA A 140 1.02 -10.35 21.76
CA ALA A 140 1.92 -9.84 20.73
C ALA A 140 2.87 -10.94 20.21
N ILE A 141 3.04 -11.03 18.89
CA ILE A 141 3.92 -12.04 18.26
C ILE A 141 5.35 -11.97 18.84
N LEU A 142 5.89 -10.76 19.02
CA LEU A 142 7.22 -10.56 19.58
C LEU A 142 7.33 -11.11 21.02
N GLN A 143 6.31 -10.88 21.85
CA GLN A 143 6.25 -11.40 23.21
C GLN A 143 6.18 -12.93 23.20
N ALA A 144 5.31 -13.49 22.36
CA ALA A 144 5.17 -14.94 22.24
C ALA A 144 6.47 -15.61 21.75
N TYR A 145 7.15 -15.00 20.79
CA TYR A 145 8.46 -15.45 20.32
C TYR A 145 9.51 -15.43 21.44
N TYR A 146 9.64 -14.30 22.15
CA TYR A 146 10.67 -14.11 23.16
C TYR A 146 10.51 -15.04 24.37
N PHE A 147 9.28 -15.26 24.83
CA PHE A 147 8.98 -16.10 26.00
C PHE A 147 8.62 -17.55 25.64
N GLY A 148 8.68 -17.94 24.37
CA GLY A 148 8.34 -19.30 23.93
C GLY A 148 6.88 -19.69 24.18
N ILE A 149 5.94 -18.74 24.03
CA ILE A 149 4.51 -18.99 24.26
C ILE A 149 3.93 -19.70 23.04
N ASN A 150 3.49 -20.95 23.25
CA ASN A 150 2.88 -21.77 22.21
C ASN A 150 1.45 -21.34 21.88
N GLY A 151 1.02 -21.57 20.64
CA GLY A 151 -0.38 -21.37 20.20
C GLY A 151 -0.73 -19.96 19.74
N VAL A 152 0.19 -18.99 19.78
CA VAL A 152 -0.06 -17.59 19.37
C VAL A 152 0.07 -17.38 17.87
N PHE A 153 1.05 -18.02 17.24
CA PHE A 153 1.29 -17.97 15.80
C PHE A 153 1.91 -19.28 15.31
N THR A 154 1.90 -19.50 14.00
CA THR A 154 2.63 -20.60 13.36
C THR A 154 3.69 -20.06 12.40
N THR A 155 4.77 -20.81 12.18
CA THR A 155 5.95 -20.37 11.41
C THR A 155 5.92 -20.81 9.94
N ASP A 156 4.75 -21.25 9.46
CA ASP A 156 4.54 -21.88 8.16
C ASP A 156 3.88 -20.94 7.14
N PHE A 157 4.12 -19.62 7.22
CA PHE A 157 3.66 -18.72 6.17
C PHE A 157 4.33 -19.11 4.82
N PRO A 158 3.53 -19.34 3.76
CA PRO A 158 4.05 -19.97 2.56
C PRO A 158 4.86 -18.98 1.71
N SER A 159 6.03 -19.42 1.22
CA SER A 159 6.88 -18.64 0.31
C SER A 159 6.25 -18.40 -1.06
N ASN A 160 5.28 -19.22 -1.46
CA ASN A 160 4.57 -19.13 -2.73
C ASN A 160 3.07 -19.24 -2.49
N PRO A 161 2.21 -18.68 -3.36
CA PRO A 161 0.77 -18.88 -3.26
C PRO A 161 0.44 -20.38 -3.32
N PRO A 162 -0.42 -20.90 -2.41
CA PRO A 162 -0.74 -22.32 -2.35
C PRO A 162 -1.52 -22.82 -3.57
N ILE A 163 -2.14 -21.91 -4.32
CA ILE A 163 -2.88 -22.19 -5.54
C ILE A 163 -2.34 -21.29 -6.65
N VAL A 164 -1.96 -21.89 -7.78
CA VAL A 164 -1.49 -21.16 -8.96
C VAL A 164 -2.65 -20.93 -9.92
N PHE A 165 -2.82 -19.67 -10.34
CA PHE A 165 -3.81 -19.25 -11.32
C PHE A 165 -3.32 -17.98 -12.03
N ASN A 166 -4.09 -17.46 -12.99
CA ASN A 166 -3.80 -16.16 -13.58
C ASN A 166 -4.14 -15.04 -12.58
N TYR A 167 -3.15 -14.65 -11.76
CA TYR A 167 -3.31 -13.72 -10.64
C TYR A 167 -3.84 -12.34 -11.01
N THR A 168 -3.66 -11.92 -12.27
CA THR A 168 -4.04 -10.60 -12.78
C THR A 168 -5.17 -10.67 -13.80
N SER A 169 -5.89 -11.79 -13.90
CA SER A 169 -7.09 -11.89 -14.74
C SER A 169 -8.20 -11.02 -14.17
N ASP A 170 -8.91 -10.28 -15.03
CA ASP A 170 -10.09 -9.49 -14.65
C ASP A 170 -11.22 -10.35 -14.08
N ASN A 171 -11.22 -11.65 -14.38
CA ASN A 171 -12.20 -12.60 -13.91
C ASN A 171 -11.52 -13.75 -13.14
N ILE A 172 -11.52 -13.65 -11.81
CA ILE A 172 -11.04 -14.69 -10.90
C ILE A 172 -12.23 -15.56 -10.46
N PRO A 173 -12.15 -16.91 -10.54
CA PRO A 173 -13.21 -17.80 -10.09
C PRO A 173 -13.63 -17.54 -8.64
N ARG A 174 -14.94 -17.52 -8.38
CA ARG A 174 -15.51 -17.29 -7.03
C ARG A 174 -14.99 -18.27 -5.96
N SER A 175 -14.62 -19.48 -6.36
CA SER A 175 -14.03 -20.48 -5.46
C SER A 175 -12.70 -20.03 -4.85
N LEU A 176 -12.02 -19.05 -5.44
CA LEU A 176 -10.75 -18.49 -4.95
C LEU A 176 -10.93 -17.19 -4.16
N TRP A 177 -12.17 -16.73 -3.95
CA TRP A 177 -12.42 -15.46 -3.26
C TRP A 177 -12.34 -15.57 -1.74
N SER A 178 -12.32 -16.78 -1.18
CA SER A 178 -12.32 -17.01 0.26
C SER A 178 -10.95 -17.50 0.72
N PRO A 179 -10.10 -16.61 1.28
CA PRO A 179 -8.84 -17.02 1.88
C PRO A 179 -9.05 -17.79 3.18
N ILE A 180 -7.99 -18.40 3.71
CA ILE A 180 -8.00 -18.97 5.05
C ILE A 180 -7.59 -17.92 6.08
N THR A 181 -8.19 -17.94 7.27
CA THR A 181 -7.73 -17.09 8.38
C THR A 181 -6.57 -17.74 9.12
N GLY A 182 -5.58 -16.96 9.55
CA GLY A 182 -4.55 -17.47 10.44
C GLY A 182 -3.52 -16.43 10.85
N THR A 183 -2.78 -16.72 11.92
CA THR A 183 -1.65 -15.92 12.38
C THR A 183 -0.37 -16.66 12.00
N LYS A 184 0.01 -16.55 10.71
CA LYS A 184 1.17 -17.23 10.14
C LYS A 184 2.30 -16.24 9.90
N VAL A 185 3.52 -16.61 10.28
CA VAL A 185 4.74 -15.82 10.05
C VAL A 185 5.74 -16.61 9.21
N LYS A 186 6.61 -15.91 8.47
CA LYS A 186 7.77 -16.50 7.78
C LYS A 186 9.00 -16.21 8.64
N VAL A 187 9.65 -17.26 9.13
CA VAL A 187 10.92 -17.14 9.84
C VAL A 187 12.05 -17.16 8.82
N LEU A 188 12.99 -16.23 8.95
CA LEU A 188 14.20 -16.14 8.14
C LEU A 188 15.40 -16.24 9.06
N ASN A 189 16.45 -16.90 8.60
CA ASN A 189 17.72 -16.91 9.31
C ASN A 189 18.34 -15.52 9.29
N TYR A 190 19.10 -15.19 10.32
CA TYR A 190 19.91 -13.98 10.34
C TYR A 190 20.83 -13.94 9.10
N ASN A 191 20.94 -12.77 8.46
CA ASN A 191 21.66 -12.52 7.20
C ASN A 191 21.12 -13.23 5.94
N ALA A 192 19.96 -13.89 5.99
CA ALA A 192 19.33 -14.39 4.77
C ALA A 192 18.97 -13.23 3.82
N THR A 193 19.31 -13.39 2.55
CA THR A 193 18.95 -12.47 1.47
C THR A 193 17.64 -12.93 0.81
N VAL A 194 16.70 -11.99 0.61
CA VAL A 194 15.34 -12.21 0.09
C VAL A 194 15.07 -11.31 -1.11
#